data_AF-A0ABD6TN94-F1
#
_entry.id   AF-A0ABD6TN94-F1
#
_cell.length_a   1.000
_cell.length_b   1.000
_cell.length_c   1.000
_cell.angle_alpha   90.00
_cell.angle_beta   90.00
_cell.angle_gamma   90.00
#
_symmetry.space_group_name_H-M   'P 1'
#
loop_
_entity.id
_entity.type
_entity.pdbx_description
1 polymer ?
#
loop_
_entity_poly.entity_id
_entity_poly.type
_entity_poly.pdbx_seq_one_letter_code
_entity_poly.pdbx_strand_id
1 'polypeptide(L)'
;MFKKGVSLLLILILSISTFSMVTHAASSSETVNQSFYGYKEPSFNSAKTNGGSEYGAQNVGVIEKRDNGWWKIETWEGPVWINLNGEERVMGDFYAYDEPSFSSKVANAGSQYGRQTFRIV
;
A
#
# COMPACT_ATOMS: atom_id res chain seq x y z
N MET A 1 -55.11 8.96 -41.24
CA MET A 1 -54.64 7.60 -40.91
C MET A 1 -53.13 7.63 -40.63
N PHE A 2 -52.71 8.12 -39.47
CA PHE A 2 -51.30 8.11 -39.05
C PHE A 2 -51.05 6.85 -38.21
N LYS A 3 -50.75 5.74 -38.87
CA LYS A 3 -50.56 4.43 -38.23
C LYS A 3 -49.07 4.08 -38.19
N LYS A 4 -48.56 3.93 -36.97
CA LYS A 4 -47.51 2.97 -36.56
C LYS A 4 -46.05 3.14 -37.01
N GLY A 5 -45.64 4.27 -37.59
CA GLY A 5 -44.24 4.47 -38.03
C GLY A 5 -43.26 5.08 -37.01
N VAL A 6 -43.74 5.91 -36.07
CA VAL A 6 -42.86 6.77 -35.25
C VAL A 6 -42.47 6.14 -33.91
N SER A 7 -43.24 5.13 -33.45
CA SER A 7 -43.03 4.53 -32.13
C SER A 7 -41.77 3.65 -32.03
N LEU A 8 -41.24 3.16 -33.15
CA LEU A 8 -40.06 2.28 -33.14
C LEU A 8 -38.73 3.05 -33.17
N LEU A 9 -38.74 4.28 -33.73
CA LEU A 9 -37.56 5.14 -33.80
C LEU A 9 -37.23 5.78 -32.44
N LEU A 10 -38.25 6.10 -31.62
CA LEU A 10 -38.05 6.61 -30.25
C LEU A 10 -37.48 5.55 -29.29
N ILE A 11 -37.78 4.26 -29.52
CA ILE A 11 -37.29 3.17 -28.66
C ILE A 11 -35.83 2.83 -28.98
N LEU A 12 -35.38 3.00 -30.23
CA LEU A 12 -33.98 2.75 -30.61
C LEU A 12 -33.03 3.80 -30.01
N ILE A 13 -33.45 5.06 -29.89
CA ILE A 13 -32.64 6.17 -29.35
C ILE A 13 -32.46 6.06 -27.82
N LEU A 14 -33.36 5.37 -27.11
CA LEU A 14 -33.23 5.08 -25.68
C LEU A 14 -32.29 3.90 -25.36
N SER A 15 -31.77 3.18 -26.37
CA SER A 15 -30.97 1.96 -26.17
C SER A 15 -29.45 2.13 -26.23
N ILE A 16 -28.94 3.28 -26.70
CA ILE A 16 -27.49 3.46 -26.95
C ILE A 16 -26.81 4.27 -25.84
N SER A 17 -27.56 4.75 -24.84
CA SER A 17 -26.97 5.41 -23.68
C SER A 17 -26.56 4.42 -22.59
N THR A 18 -25.93 3.29 -22.96
CA THR A 18 -25.00 2.65 -22.02
C THR A 18 -23.80 3.57 -21.92
N PHE A 19 -23.92 4.57 -21.04
CA PHE A 19 -22.78 5.30 -20.52
C PHE A 19 -21.71 4.26 -20.20
N SER A 20 -20.61 4.31 -20.94
CA SER A 20 -19.33 3.80 -20.46
C SER A 20 -19.02 4.64 -19.23
N MET A 21 -19.53 4.24 -18.05
CA MET A 21 -18.95 4.69 -16.81
C MET A 21 -17.54 4.10 -16.82
N VAL A 22 -16.58 4.93 -17.20
CA VAL A 22 -15.22 4.77 -16.72
C VAL A 22 -15.35 4.95 -15.21
N THR A 23 -15.51 3.84 -14.49
CA THR A 23 -15.41 3.82 -13.04
C THR A 23 -13.95 4.13 -12.72
N HIS A 24 -13.60 5.41 -12.68
CA HIS A 24 -12.45 5.81 -11.90
C HIS A 24 -12.79 5.40 -10.47
N ALA A 25 -12.02 4.46 -9.91
CA ALA A 25 -12.14 4.14 -8.49
C ALA A 25 -12.11 5.48 -7.75
N ALA A 26 -13.21 5.81 -7.06
CA ALA A 26 -13.27 7.05 -6.30
C ALA A 26 -12.17 6.96 -5.25
N SER A 27 -11.09 7.70 -5.46
CA SER A 27 -9.99 7.75 -4.51
C SER A 27 -10.55 8.29 -3.19
N SER A 28 -10.63 7.46 -2.16
CA SER A 28 -11.11 7.90 -0.85
C SER A 28 -9.98 8.63 -0.16
N SER A 29 -10.20 9.89 0.23
CA SER A 29 -9.19 10.65 0.96
C SER A 29 -9.10 10.18 2.40
N GLU A 30 -7.88 9.88 2.85
CA GLU A 30 -7.62 9.45 4.23
C GLU A 30 -6.44 10.21 4.83
N THR A 31 -6.55 10.52 6.13
CA THR A 31 -5.50 11.19 6.88
C THR A 31 -4.47 10.18 7.40
N VAL A 32 -3.21 10.37 7.01
CA VAL A 32 -2.06 9.63 7.53
C VAL A 32 -1.26 10.55 8.45
N ASN A 33 -1.24 10.22 9.75
CA ASN A 33 -0.69 11.08 10.81
C ASN A 33 0.79 10.79 11.14
N GLN A 34 1.49 10.04 10.29
CA GLN A 34 2.91 9.69 10.46
C GLN A 34 3.65 9.81 9.13
N SER A 35 4.98 9.90 9.20
CA SER A 35 5.80 9.76 8.00
C SER A 35 5.73 8.34 7.45
N PHE A 36 5.88 8.18 6.13
CA PHE A 36 5.84 6.88 5.48
C PHE A 36 6.69 6.83 4.21
N TYR A 37 7.19 5.64 3.89
CA TYR A 37 7.83 5.38 2.60
C TYR A 37 6.81 4.98 1.54
N GLY A 38 7.06 5.41 0.31
CA GLY A 38 6.40 4.87 -0.88
C GLY A 38 7.26 3.83 -1.58
N TYR A 39 6.60 2.85 -2.20
CA TYR A 39 7.19 1.69 -2.86
C TYR A 39 6.59 1.51 -4.26
N LYS A 40 7.39 1.04 -5.22
CA LYS A 40 6.92 0.74 -6.59
C LYS A 40 6.02 -0.49 -6.65
N GLU A 41 6.21 -1.44 -5.73
CA GLU A 41 5.43 -2.66 -5.57
C GLU A 41 5.01 -2.83 -4.10
N PRO A 42 3.95 -3.61 -3.78
CA PRO A 42 3.51 -3.85 -2.40
C PRO A 42 4.44 -4.85 -1.69
N SER A 43 5.69 -4.43 -1.50
CA SER A 43 6.78 -5.20 -0.89
C SER A 43 7.80 -4.25 -0.26
N PHE A 44 8.25 -4.57 0.95
CA PHE A 44 9.28 -3.79 1.66
C PHE A 44 10.66 -3.88 1.01
N ASN A 45 10.89 -4.87 0.14
CA ASN A 45 12.11 -4.99 -0.65
C ASN A 45 12.02 -4.28 -2.02
N SER A 46 10.89 -3.63 -2.32
CA SER A 46 10.72 -2.87 -3.56
C SER A 46 11.52 -1.56 -3.54
N ALA A 47 11.85 -1.04 -4.71
CA ALA A 47 12.44 0.28 -4.85
C ALA A 47 11.53 1.35 -4.24
N LYS A 48 12.12 2.23 -3.42
CA LYS A 48 11.42 3.37 -2.84
C LYS A 48 11.13 4.44 -3.88
N THR A 49 9.99 5.11 -3.76
CA THR A 49 9.63 6.29 -4.56
C THR A 49 10.16 7.58 -3.91
N ASN A 50 9.81 8.76 -4.43
CA ASN A 50 10.22 10.05 -3.86
C ASN A 50 11.74 10.19 -3.63
N GLY A 51 12.53 9.63 -4.57
CA GLY A 51 13.99 9.61 -4.46
C GLY A 51 14.54 8.85 -3.25
N GLY A 52 13.74 7.98 -2.63
CA GLY A 52 14.11 7.24 -1.42
C GLY A 52 13.77 7.95 -0.10
N SER A 53 13.20 9.16 -0.16
CA SER A 53 12.81 9.93 1.01
C SER A 53 11.40 9.61 1.47
N GLU A 54 11.15 9.75 2.78
CA GLU A 54 9.81 9.63 3.35
C GLU A 54 8.90 10.77 2.90
N TYR A 55 7.62 10.46 2.77
CA TYR A 55 6.56 11.45 2.78
C TYR A 55 6.25 11.80 4.24
N GLY A 56 6.02 13.08 4.52
CA GLY A 56 5.51 13.50 5.83
C GLY A 56 4.02 13.14 6.01
N ALA A 57 3.54 13.28 7.25
CA ALA A 57 2.12 13.14 7.59
C ALA A 57 1.25 14.06 6.70
N GLN A 58 0.23 13.49 6.06
CA GLN A 58 -0.62 14.19 5.10
C GLN A 58 -1.92 13.43 4.81
N ASN A 59 -2.85 14.08 4.13
CA ASN A 59 -3.98 13.40 3.52
C ASN A 59 -3.56 12.76 2.20
N VAL A 60 -3.94 11.50 1.99
CA VAL A 60 -3.63 10.73 0.78
C VAL A 60 -4.92 10.33 0.08
N GLY A 61 -4.89 10.26 -1.24
CA GLY A 61 -5.98 9.66 -2.01
C GLY A 61 -5.75 8.17 -2.16
N VAL A 62 -6.60 7.33 -1.55
CA VAL A 62 -6.46 5.87 -1.57
C VAL A 62 -7.20 5.27 -2.77
N ILE A 63 -6.46 4.54 -3.61
CA ILE A 63 -6.96 3.83 -4.79
C ILE A 63 -7.34 2.39 -4.43
N GLU A 64 -6.54 1.73 -3.60
CA GLU A 64 -6.72 0.33 -3.20
C GLU A 64 -6.22 0.12 -1.77
N LYS A 65 -6.90 -0.72 -0.99
CA LYS A 65 -6.41 -1.25 0.28
C LYS A 65 -6.41 -2.76 0.28
N ARG A 66 -5.35 -3.34 0.81
CA ARG A 66 -5.22 -4.78 1.02
C ARG A 66 -5.23 -5.09 2.51
N ASP A 67 -5.77 -6.27 2.85
CA ASP A 67 -5.87 -6.74 4.24
C ASP A 67 -4.51 -6.91 4.93
N ASN A 68 -3.43 -7.06 4.15
CA ASN A 68 -2.06 -7.17 4.64
C ASN A 68 -1.37 -5.81 4.89
N GLY A 69 -2.12 -4.70 4.93
CA GLY A 69 -1.64 -3.37 5.28
C GLY A 69 -1.12 -2.54 4.12
N TRP A 70 -1.03 -3.10 2.91
CA TRP A 70 -0.59 -2.37 1.72
C TRP A 70 -1.72 -1.53 1.14
N TRP A 71 -1.49 -0.22 1.02
CA TRP A 71 -2.40 0.72 0.38
C TRP A 71 -1.76 1.23 -0.90
N LYS A 72 -2.53 1.33 -1.97
CA LYS A 72 -2.14 2.04 -3.17
C LYS A 72 -2.73 3.45 -3.10
N ILE A 73 -1.88 4.46 -3.15
CA ILE A 73 -2.29 5.86 -3.10
C ILE A 73 -1.94 6.60 -4.39
N GLU A 74 -2.69 7.65 -4.70
CA GLU A 74 -2.36 8.57 -5.78
C GLU A 74 -1.34 9.61 -5.29
N THR A 75 -0.30 9.85 -6.08
CA THR A 75 0.70 10.89 -5.83
C THR A 75 0.98 11.66 -7.11
N TRP A 76 1.73 12.76 -7.03
CA TRP A 76 2.16 13.50 -8.23
C TRP A 76 3.14 12.69 -9.12
N GLU A 77 3.78 11.64 -8.58
CA GLU A 77 4.61 10.69 -9.32
C GLU A 77 3.76 9.55 -9.95
N GLY A 78 2.44 9.59 -9.76
CA GLY A 78 1.49 8.53 -10.08
C GLY A 78 1.20 7.61 -8.89
N PRO A 79 0.57 6.45 -9.11
CA PRO A 79 0.21 5.52 -8.05
C PRO A 79 1.43 4.92 -7.32
N VAL A 80 1.38 4.92 -5.99
CA VAL A 80 2.46 4.44 -5.10
C VAL A 80 1.90 3.50 -4.06
N TRP A 81 2.65 2.45 -3.69
CA TRP A 81 2.31 1.56 -2.59
C TRP A 81 2.89 2.06 -1.27
N ILE A 82 2.10 2.06 -0.21
CA ILE A 82 2.52 2.41 1.15
C ILE A 82 2.09 1.30 2.11
N ASN A 83 2.79 1.15 3.23
CA ASN A 83 2.37 0.29 4.32
C ASN A 83 2.61 1.00 5.65
N LEU A 84 1.53 1.27 6.38
CA LEU A 84 1.55 2.02 7.64
C LEU A 84 1.73 1.12 8.87
N ASN A 85 1.63 -0.20 8.67
CA ASN A 85 1.74 -1.20 9.73
C ASN A 85 3.18 -1.64 9.97
N GLY A 86 4.12 -1.30 9.08
CA GLY A 86 5.50 -1.74 9.15
C GLY A 86 5.71 -3.19 8.69
N GLU A 87 6.97 -3.59 8.62
CA GLU A 87 7.36 -4.92 8.17
C GLU A 87 7.59 -5.87 9.35
N GLU A 88 6.87 -6.99 9.36
CA GLU A 88 7.20 -8.08 10.27
C GLU A 88 8.40 -8.86 9.76
N ARG A 89 9.44 -8.92 10.59
CA ARG A 89 10.67 -9.66 10.35
C ARG A 89 10.84 -10.71 11.44
N VAL A 90 11.39 -11.84 11.04
CA VAL A 90 11.72 -12.94 11.94
C VAL A 90 13.23 -13.05 12.03
N MET A 91 13.76 -12.97 13.24
CA MET A 91 15.11 -13.40 13.55
C MET A 91 15.05 -14.83 14.05
N GLY A 92 15.88 -15.69 13.46
CA GLY A 92 16.13 -17.04 13.97
C GLY A 92 16.81 -16.99 15.33
N ASP A 93 17.21 -18.13 15.85
CA ASP A 93 17.90 -18.17 17.14
C ASP A 93 19.26 -17.46 17.03
N PHE A 94 19.59 -16.61 18.00
CA PHE A 94 20.81 -15.80 17.97
C PHE A 94 21.45 -15.63 19.35
N TYR A 95 22.73 -15.28 19.35
CA TYR A 95 23.45 -14.82 20.54
C TYR A 95 23.66 -13.31 20.46
N ALA A 96 23.47 -12.62 21.58
CA ALA A 96 23.94 -11.25 21.72
C ALA A 96 25.38 -11.25 22.24
N TYR A 97 26.12 -10.19 21.94
CA TYR A 97 27.51 -10.00 22.37
C TYR A 97 27.61 -8.69 23.13
N ASP A 98 28.49 -8.64 24.13
CA ASP A 98 28.68 -7.43 24.96
C ASP A 98 29.28 -6.26 24.15
N GLU A 99 29.94 -6.56 23.02
CA GLU A 99 30.52 -5.59 22.08
C GLU A 99 30.21 -6.02 20.63
N PRO A 100 30.24 -5.10 19.64
CA PRO A 100 30.02 -5.42 18.23
C PRO A 100 31.25 -6.13 17.60
N SER A 101 31.62 -7.29 18.15
CA SER A 101 32.72 -8.14 17.71
C SER A 101 32.39 -9.62 17.97
N PHE A 102 32.69 -10.49 16.99
CA PHE A 102 32.56 -11.94 17.15
C PHE A 102 33.52 -12.54 18.17
N SER A 103 34.58 -11.81 18.55
CA SER A 103 35.51 -12.23 19.62
C SER A 103 35.06 -11.77 21.02
N SER A 104 33.99 -11.00 21.13
CA SER A 104 33.46 -10.55 22.43
C SER A 104 32.78 -11.69 23.17
N LYS A 105 32.55 -11.49 24.46
CA LYS A 105 31.77 -12.41 25.28
C LYS A 105 30.33 -12.44 24.79
N VAL A 106 29.74 -13.63 24.81
CA VAL A 106 28.29 -13.79 24.63
C VAL A 106 27.60 -13.18 25.85
N ALA A 107 26.70 -12.23 25.58
CA ALA A 107 25.90 -11.55 26.58
C ALA A 107 24.87 -12.49 27.23
N ASN A 108 24.02 -11.97 28.11
CA ASN A 108 22.93 -12.72 28.75
C ASN A 108 23.42 -14.03 29.44
N ALA A 109 24.59 -13.95 30.09
CA ALA A 109 25.25 -15.08 30.73
C ALA A 109 25.44 -16.32 29.82
N GLY A 110 25.63 -16.10 28.51
CA GLY A 110 25.81 -17.18 27.54
C GLY A 110 24.51 -17.81 27.02
N SER A 111 23.34 -17.30 27.41
CA SER A 111 22.06 -17.85 26.98
C SER A 111 21.69 -17.42 25.55
N GLN A 112 21.23 -18.37 24.74
CA GLN A 112 20.73 -18.11 23.39
C GLN A 112 19.35 -17.45 23.46
N TYR A 113 19.11 -16.48 22.57
CA TYR A 113 17.77 -15.99 22.29
C TYR A 113 17.13 -16.90 21.26
N GLY A 114 15.98 -17.50 21.60
CA GLY A 114 15.16 -18.21 20.62
C GLY A 114 14.54 -17.25 19.60
N ARG A 115 13.97 -17.79 18.53
CA ARG A 115 13.25 -17.06 17.47
C ARG A 115 12.46 -15.86 18.00
N GLN A 116 12.74 -14.69 17.43
CA GLN A 116 12.04 -13.45 17.73
C GLN A 116 11.32 -12.94 16.49
N THR A 117 10.10 -12.44 16.67
CA THR A 117 9.39 -11.66 15.65
C THR A 117 9.39 -10.21 16.09
N PHE A 118 9.80 -9.31 15.20
CA PHE A 118 9.80 -7.88 15.44
C PHE A 118 9.19 -7.17 14.24
N ARG A 119 8.70 -5.97 14.49
CA ARG A 119 8.09 -5.11 13.48
C ARG A 119 8.98 -3.90 13.28
N ILE A 120 9.39 -3.67 12.04
CA ILE A 120 10.10 -2.46 11.65
C ILE A 120 9.03 -1.46 11.20
N VAL A 121 8.82 -0.43 12.02
CA VAL A 121 7.89 0.69 11.73
C VAL A 121 8.65 1.89 11.19
#